data_AF-A0AAJ3Q1T4-F1
#
_entry.id   AF-A0AAJ3Q1T4-F1
#
_cell.length_a   1.000
_cell.length_b   1.000
_cell.length_c   1.000
_cell.angle_alpha   90.00
_cell.angle_beta   90.00
_cell.angle_gamma   90.00
#
_symmetry.space_group_name_H-M   'P 1'
#
loop_
_entity.id
_entity.type
_entity.pdbx_description
1 polymer ?
#
loop_
_entity_poly.entity_id
_entity_poly.type
_entity_poly.pdbx_seq_one_letter_code
_entity_poly.pdbx_strand_id
1 'polypeptide(L)' 'MFVRRDPKTGDVILSRKPESWGDLFELHEKDPIPDDFMGPADRLRMIVIRSRAGT' A
#
# COMPACT_ATOMS: atom_id res chain seq x y z
N MET A 1 5.37 -11.35 -9.19
CA MET A 1 5.45 -10.26 -10.19
C MET A 1 4.12 -9.54 -10.21
N PHE A 2 4.13 -8.21 -10.17
CA PHE A 2 2.93 -7.39 -10.33
C PHE A 2 2.96 -6.71 -11.69
N VAL A 3 1.85 -6.82 -12.40
CA VAL A 3 1.59 -6.10 -13.65
C VAL A 3 0.50 -5.09 -13.35
N ARG A 4 0.75 -3.82 -13.64
CA ARG A 4 -0.27 -2.77 -13.53
C ARG A 4 -0.24 -1.87 -14.76
N ARG A 5 -1.38 -1.24 -15.04
CA ARG A 5 -1.50 -0.24 -16.10
C ARG A 5 -1.55 1.15 -15.48
N ASP A 6 -0.77 2.09 -16.02
CA ASP A 6 -0.89 3.49 -15.65
C ASP A 6 -2.27 4.02 -16.12
N PRO A 7 -3.12 4.55 -15.23
CA PRO A 7 -4.46 4.98 -15.60
C PRO A 7 -4.49 6.29 -16.40
N LYS A 8 -3.40 7.07 -16.40
CA LYS A 8 -3.28 8.34 -17.14
C LYS A 8 -2.74 8.13 -18.54
N THR A 9 -1.70 7.31 -18.70
CA THR A 9 -1.03 7.12 -20.01
C THR A 9 -1.43 5.82 -20.70
N GLY A 10 -1.88 4.82 -19.94
CA GLY A 10 -2.17 3.49 -20.45
C GLY A 10 -0.95 2.57 -20.55
N ASP A 11 0.23 3.00 -20.07
CA ASP A 11 1.46 2.22 -20.12
C ASP A 11 1.38 0.98 -19.23
N VAL A 12 2.02 -0.10 -19.68
CA VAL A 12 2.16 -1.34 -18.90
C VAL A 12 3.43 -1.26 -18.08
N ILE A 13 3.28 -1.27 -16.76
CA ILE A 13 4.38 -1.28 -15.81
C ILE A 13 4.56 -2.71 -15.31
N LEU A 14 5.74 -3.27 -15.57
CA LEU A 14 6.16 -4.57 -15.07
C LEU A 14 7.05 -4.38 -13.85
N SER A 15 6.62 -4.84 -12.67
CA SER A 15 7.49 -4.82 -11.50
C SER A 15 8.54 -5.92 -11.63
N ARG A 16 9.83 -5.57 -11.57
CA ARG A 16 10.89 -6.56 -11.41
C ARG A 16 10.81 -7.15 -10.00
N LYS A 17 10.91 -8.47 -9.88
CA LYS A 17 11.09 -9.14 -8.59
C LYS A 17 12.50 -8.80 -8.09
N PRO A 18 12.68 -8.31 -6.85
CA PRO A 18 14.00 -8.13 -6.29
C PRO A 18 14.69 -9.48 -6.07
N GLU A 19 16.01 -9.52 -6.22
CA GLU A 19 16.80 -10.75 -6.01
C GLU A 19 16.70 -11.23 -4.55
N SER A 20 16.55 -10.30 -3.61
CA SER A 20 16.42 -10.59 -2.17
C SER A 20 15.54 -9.55 -1.46
N TRP A 21 15.38 -9.72 -0.15
CA TRP A 21 14.76 -8.74 0.74
C TRP A 21 15.77 -7.81 1.42
N GLY A 22 17.08 -7.96 1.15
CA GLY A 22 18.16 -7.25 1.85
C GLY A 22 18.01 -5.74 1.82
N ASP A 23 17.81 -5.16 0.63
CA ASP A 23 17.67 -3.71 0.44
C ASP A 23 16.51 -3.11 1.26
N LEU A 24 15.45 -3.89 1.52
CA LEU A 24 14.33 -3.45 2.35
C LEU A 24 14.74 -3.35 3.83
N PHE A 25 15.52 -4.33 4.33
CA PHE A 25 16.02 -4.30 5.71
C PHE A 25 17.08 -3.23 5.90
N GLU A 26 17.97 -3.02 4.93
CA GLU A 26 18.94 -1.92 4.97
C GLU A 26 18.26 -0.54 5.04
N LEU A 27 17.12 -0.38 4.36
CA LEU A 27 16.33 0.85 4.44
C LEU A 27 15.71 1.03 5.83
N HIS A 28 15.14 -0.05 6.39
CA HIS A 28 14.58 -0.04 7.74
C HIS A 28 15.61 0.33 8.81
N GLU A 29 16.87 -0.10 8.65
CA GLU A 29 17.95 0.25 9.58
C GLU A 29 18.37 1.72 9.50
N LYS A 30 18.20 2.36 8.33
CA LYS A 30 18.61 3.76 8.11
C LYS A 30 17.57 4.75 8.62
N ASP A 31 16.29 4.41 8.53
CA ASP A 31 15.19 5.31 8.90
C ASP A 31 14.37 4.73 10.07
N PRO A 32 14.43 5.33 11.27
CA PRO A 32 13.62 4.88 12.39
C PRO A 32 12.13 5.05 12.06
N ILE A 33 11.39 3.96 12.17
CA ILE A 33 9.95 3.96 12.02
C ILE A 33 9.31 4.45 13.33
N PRO A 34 8.35 5.39 13.28
CA PRO A 34 7.61 5.81 14.47
C PRO A 34 6.93 4.62 15.18
N ASP A 35 6.91 4.63 16.51
CA ASP A 35 6.30 3.57 17.34
C ASP A 35 4.81 3.37 17.06
N ASP A 36 4.13 4.42 16.58
CA ASP A 36 2.71 4.42 16.24
C ASP A 36 2.42 4.11 14.77
N PHE A 37 3.46 3.85 13.96
CA PHE A 37 3.29 3.52 12.55
C PHE A 37 2.37 2.31 12.40
N MET A 38 1.31 2.47 11.61
CA MET A 38 0.38 1.38 11.33
C MET A 38 -0.32 0.83 12.60
N GLY A 39 -0.42 1.66 13.64
CA GLY A 39 -1.05 1.31 14.92
C GLY A 39 -2.56 1.05 14.82
N PRO A 40 -3.22 0.75 15.95
CA PRO A 40 -4.64 0.37 15.98
C PRO A 40 -5.58 1.37 15.30
N ALA A 41 -5.27 2.68 15.40
CA ALA A 41 -6.06 3.75 14.78
C ALA A 41 -6.11 3.64 13.24
N ASP A 42 -5.02 3.24 12.59
CA ASP A 42 -4.95 3.12 11.12
C ASP A 42 -5.76 1.94 10.57
N ARG A 43 -6.07 0.97 11.41
CA ARG A 43 -6.82 -0.25 11.03
C ARG A 43 -8.33 -0.01 10.99
N LEU A 44 -8.80 1.08 11.58
CA LEU A 44 -10.22 1.40 11.68
C LEU A 44 -10.71 2.05 10.37
N ARG A 45 -10.93 1.24 9.33
CA ARG A 45 -11.75 1.64 8.18
C ARG A 45 -13.20 1.25 8.41
N MET A 46 -14.00 2.22 8.87
CA MET A 46 -15.45 2.08 8.89
C MET A 46 -15.98 2.25 7.46
N ILE A 47 -16.23 1.13 6.76
CA ILE A 47 -17.05 1.16 5.54
C ILE A 47 -18.49 1.48 5.96
N VAL A 48 -18.86 2.75 5.86
CA VAL A 48 -20.26 3.18 6.04
C VAL A 48 -20.95 3.06 4.68
N ILE A 49 -21.51 1.89 4.37
CA ILE A 49 -22.44 1.76 3.26
C ILE A 49 -23.76 2.40 3.72
N ARG A 50 -23.97 3.67 3.38
CA ARG A 50 -25.30 4.29 3.51
C ARG A 50 -26.21 3.66 2.46
N SER A 51 -27.02 2.69 2.88
CA SER A 51 -28.20 2.28 2.15
C SER A 51 -29.13 3.49 1.99
N ARG A 52 -29.30 3.98 0.77
CA ARG A 52 -30.45 4.82 0.42
C ARG A 52 -31.65 3.87 0.27
N ALA A 53 -32.34 3.61 1.37
CA ALA A 53 -33.71 3.13 1.30
C ALA A 53 -34.57 4.28 0.76
N GLY A 54 -35.22 4.02 -0.36
CA GLY A 54 -36.08 4.98 -1.05
C GLY A 54 -37.28 5.40 -0.22
N THR A 55 -37.78 6.58 -0.56
CA THR A 55 -39.18 6.99 -0.39
C THR A 55 -39.53 7.83 -1.61
#